data_AF-A0A5K1GLL7-F1
#
_entry.id   AF-A0A5K1GLL7-F1
#
_cell.length_a   1.000
_cell.length_b   1.000
_cell.length_c   1.000
_cell.angle_alpha   90.00
_cell.angle_beta   90.00
_cell.angle_gamma   90.00
#
_symmetry.space_group_name_H-M   'P 1'
#
loop_
_entity.id
_entity.type
_entity.pdbx_description
1 polymer ?
#
loop_
_entity_poly.entity_id
_entity_poly.type
_entity_poly.pdbx_seq_one_letter_code
_entity_poly.pdbx_strand_id
1 'polypeptide(L)'
;MGHTRPARPVVLLSGTQACSAMRLGLLKGWRFSSDILAAMDEAVRDGMDILSLSLGGPPSSFYRNSITIGAFVAVQLGILVSCSAGNSGPSPYSVENVAPWITTVGESSIDRDFPSYAILGNRNNYVG
;
A
#
# COMPACT_ATOMS: atom_id res chain seq x y z
N MET A 1 27.38 -3.16 20.46
CA MET A 1 27.55 -2.06 19.50
C MET A 1 27.02 -2.53 18.16
N GLY A 2 26.09 -1.76 17.58
CA GLY A 2 25.10 -2.21 16.59
C GLY A 2 25.69 -2.86 15.35
N HIS A 3 25.32 -4.13 15.15
CA HIS A 3 25.40 -4.78 13.85
C HIS A 3 24.27 -4.21 12.99
N THR A 4 24.53 -3.10 12.28
CA THR A 4 23.64 -2.64 11.22
C THR A 4 23.67 -3.69 10.12
N ARG A 5 22.61 -4.49 10.03
CA ARG A 5 22.40 -5.39 8.90
C ARG A 5 22.43 -4.53 7.62
N PRO A 6 23.09 -4.98 6.54
CA PRO A 6 23.07 -4.26 5.27
C PRO A 6 21.61 -4.06 4.81
N ALA A 7 21.29 -2.87 4.29
CA ALA A 7 19.95 -2.54 3.82
C ALA A 7 19.47 -3.56 2.76
N ARG A 8 18.38 -4.26 3.04
CA ARG A 8 17.74 -5.23 2.15
C ARG A 8 16.61 -4.53 1.35
N PRO A 9 16.02 -5.17 0.34
CA PRO A 9 15.13 -4.50 -0.60
C PRO A 9 13.79 -4.09 0.03
N VAL A 10 13.16 -3.11 -0.60
CA VAL A 10 11.76 -2.70 -0.36
C VAL A 10 10.89 -3.36 -1.42
N VAL A 11 9.75 -3.93 -1.02
CA VAL A 11 8.74 -4.45 -1.97
C VAL A 11 7.51 -3.56 -1.99
N LEU A 12 7.03 -3.26 -3.20
CA LEU A 12 5.81 -2.49 -3.45
C LEU A 12 4.73 -3.41 -4.01
N LEU A 13 3.72 -3.79 -3.21
CA LEU A 13 2.62 -4.66 -3.66
C LEU A 13 1.57 -3.91 -4.51
N SER A 14 1.99 -2.95 -5.34
CA SER A 14 1.12 -2.19 -6.26
C SER A 14 1.65 -2.04 -7.69
N GLY A 15 2.86 -2.54 -8.04
CA GLY A 15 3.28 -2.47 -9.46
C GLY A 15 4.69 -2.89 -9.91
N THR A 16 5.62 -3.36 -9.08
CA THR A 16 7.02 -3.60 -9.54
C THR A 16 7.68 -4.87 -9.00
N GLN A 17 8.18 -5.73 -9.91
CA GLN A 17 8.83 -7.06 -9.72
C GLN A 17 10.01 -7.13 -8.72
N ALA A 18 9.81 -6.81 -7.44
CA ALA A 18 10.90 -6.90 -6.46
C ALA A 18 11.05 -8.30 -5.84
N CYS A 19 9.98 -9.10 -5.81
CA CYS A 19 9.94 -10.39 -5.09
C CYS A 19 9.17 -11.47 -5.86
N SER A 20 9.47 -12.74 -5.54
CA SER A 20 8.72 -13.91 -6.04
C SER A 20 7.21 -13.77 -5.76
N ALA A 21 6.87 -13.04 -4.69
CA ALA A 21 5.53 -12.66 -4.24
C ALA A 21 4.68 -12.04 -5.36
N MET A 22 5.32 -11.26 -6.20
CA MET A 22 4.66 -10.48 -7.24
C MET A 22 4.45 -11.27 -8.54
N ARG A 23 5.17 -12.39 -8.72
CA ARG A 23 5.01 -13.27 -9.88
C ARG A 23 3.61 -13.91 -9.90
N LEU A 24 3.01 -14.16 -8.73
CA LEU A 24 1.63 -14.62 -8.62
C LEU A 24 0.61 -13.51 -8.90
N GLY A 25 0.82 -12.31 -8.33
CA GLY A 25 -0.12 -11.18 -8.41
C GLY A 25 -0.25 -10.55 -9.80
N LEU A 26 0.85 -10.47 -10.56
CA LEU A 26 0.84 -9.91 -11.93
C LEU A 26 0.15 -10.81 -12.96
N LEU A 27 0.07 -12.13 -12.72
CA LEU A 27 -0.54 -13.07 -13.65
C LEU A 27 -2.04 -13.24 -13.45
N LYS A 28 -2.55 -13.03 -12.22
CA LYS A 28 -3.96 -13.28 -11.87
C LYS A 28 -4.72 -12.05 -11.37
N GLY A 29 -4.01 -10.96 -11.05
CA GLY A 29 -4.58 -9.82 -10.35
C GLY A 29 -4.86 -10.14 -8.88
N TRP A 30 -4.73 -9.14 -8.00
CA TRP A 30 -5.07 -9.28 -6.58
C TRP A 30 -6.58 -9.27 -6.41
N ARG A 31 -7.23 -10.42 -6.60
CA ARG A 31 -8.69 -10.53 -6.54
C ARG A 31 -9.20 -10.99 -5.18
N PHE A 32 -8.36 -11.68 -4.40
CA PHE A 32 -8.76 -12.26 -3.13
C PHE A 32 -7.80 -11.94 -1.99
N SER A 33 -8.33 -11.89 -0.77
CA SER A 33 -7.56 -11.76 0.47
C SER A 33 -6.46 -12.82 0.62
N SER A 34 -6.65 -14.00 0.03
CA SER A 34 -5.65 -15.08 0.01
C SER A 34 -4.42 -14.74 -0.83
N ASP A 35 -4.58 -14.00 -1.94
CA ASP A 35 -3.47 -13.61 -2.79
C ASP A 35 -2.57 -12.61 -2.03
N ILE A 36 -3.19 -11.70 -1.27
CA ILE A 36 -2.52 -10.73 -0.38
C ILE A 36 -1.65 -11.47 0.65
N LEU A 37 -2.22 -12.43 1.38
CA LEU A 37 -1.46 -13.19 2.38
C LEU A 37 -0.32 -13.99 1.75
N ALA A 38 -0.58 -14.69 0.64
CA ALA A 38 0.45 -15.48 -0.03
C ALA A 38 1.64 -14.63 -0.46
N ALA A 39 1.40 -13.41 -0.93
CA ALA A 39 2.47 -12.52 -1.31
C ALA A 39 3.19 -11.87 -0.12
N MET A 40 2.50 -11.58 0.98
CA MET A 40 3.15 -11.12 2.21
C MET A 40 4.08 -12.22 2.76
N ASP A 41 3.63 -13.47 2.80
CA ASP A 41 4.45 -14.62 3.19
C ASP A 41 5.68 -14.79 2.29
N GLU A 42 5.50 -14.62 0.98
CA GLU A 42 6.60 -14.72 0.02
C GLU A 42 7.59 -13.56 0.17
N ALA A 43 7.13 -12.33 0.40
CA ALA A 43 7.99 -11.19 0.68
C ALA A 43 8.78 -11.34 2.00
N VAL A 44 8.15 -11.91 3.04
CA VAL A 44 8.82 -12.28 4.28
C VAL A 44 9.92 -13.31 4.02
N ARG A 45 9.64 -14.33 3.21
CA ARG A 45 10.62 -15.39 2.88
C ARG A 45 11.77 -14.88 2.03
N ASP A 46 11.49 -13.97 1.10
CA ASP A 46 12.51 -13.26 0.31
C ASP A 46 13.36 -12.31 1.19
N GLY A 47 12.96 -12.09 2.44
CA GLY A 47 13.71 -11.33 3.44
C GLY A 47 13.70 -9.83 3.16
N MET A 48 12.54 -9.28 2.84
CA MET A 48 12.33 -7.84 2.67
C MET A 48 12.38 -7.11 4.01
N ASP A 49 12.86 -5.86 3.99
CA ASP A 49 12.88 -5.02 5.21
C ASP A 49 11.61 -4.15 5.33
N ILE A 50 10.96 -3.84 4.20
CA ILE A 50 9.78 -2.98 4.15
C ILE A 50 8.76 -3.56 3.16
N LEU A 51 7.50 -3.69 3.60
CA LEU A 51 6.33 -3.93 2.76
C LEU A 51 5.59 -2.61 2.52
N SER A 52 5.52 -2.18 1.26
CA SER A 52 4.71 -1.04 0.84
C SER A 52 3.45 -1.54 0.14
N LEU A 53 2.28 -1.28 0.75
CA LEU A 53 0.99 -1.83 0.37
C LEU A 53 0.03 -0.70 -0.01
N SER A 54 -0.20 -0.49 -1.31
CA SER A 54 -1.29 0.39 -1.77
C SER A 54 -2.59 -0.41 -1.90
N LEU A 55 -2.98 -1.07 -0.81
CA LEU A 55 -4.13 -1.97 -0.71
C LEU A 55 -4.91 -1.66 0.56
N GLY A 56 -6.21 -1.89 0.54
CA GLY A 56 -7.10 -1.59 1.65
C GLY A 56 -8.47 -2.20 1.45
N GLY A 57 -9.31 -2.03 2.46
CA GLY A 57 -10.70 -2.43 2.47
C GLY A 57 -11.39 -1.84 3.69
N PRO A 58 -12.74 -1.96 3.79
CA PRO A 58 -13.48 -1.36 4.88
C PRO A 58 -12.91 -1.75 6.25
N PRO A 59 -12.85 -0.82 7.22
CA PRO A 59 -12.36 -1.12 8.56
C PRO A 59 -13.17 -2.27 9.14
N SER A 60 -12.45 -3.31 9.54
CA SER A 60 -13.02 -4.56 10.07
C SER A 60 -12.16 -5.04 11.23
N SER A 61 -12.70 -5.97 12.03
CA SER A 61 -11.95 -6.55 13.14
C SER A 61 -10.62 -7.14 12.67
N PHE A 62 -9.54 -6.89 13.43
CA PHE A 62 -8.17 -7.24 13.02
C PHE A 62 -7.97 -8.70 12.60
N TYR A 63 -8.66 -9.63 13.25
CA TYR A 63 -8.59 -11.07 12.97
C TYR A 63 -9.41 -11.51 11.74
N ARG A 64 -10.11 -10.60 11.07
CA ARG A 64 -10.83 -10.85 9.80
C ARG A 64 -10.20 -10.16 8.60
N ASN A 65 -9.22 -9.29 8.83
CA ASN A 65 -8.55 -8.56 7.77
C ASN A 65 -7.21 -9.23 7.45
N SER A 66 -7.07 -9.74 6.22
CA SER A 66 -5.87 -10.41 5.74
C SER A 66 -4.63 -9.51 5.77
N ILE A 67 -4.78 -8.22 5.45
CA ILE A 67 -3.68 -7.24 5.49
C ILE A 67 -3.21 -7.10 6.94
N THR A 68 -4.14 -6.95 7.88
CA THR A 68 -3.84 -6.79 9.30
C THR A 68 -3.12 -8.02 9.88
N ILE A 69 -3.60 -9.22 9.55
CA ILE A 69 -3.01 -10.49 10.01
C ILE A 69 -1.60 -10.66 9.43
N GLY A 70 -1.44 -10.50 8.11
CA GLY A 70 -0.13 -10.62 7.47
C GLY A 70 0.86 -9.57 7.99
N ALA A 71 0.39 -8.35 8.23
CA ALA A 71 1.21 -7.26 8.74
C ALA A 71 1.69 -7.55 10.17
N PHE A 72 0.86 -8.17 10.99
CA PHE A 72 1.24 -8.54 12.36
C PHE A 72 2.43 -9.50 12.36
N VAL A 73 2.38 -10.53 11.51
CA VAL A 73 3.48 -11.50 11.36
C VAL A 73 4.74 -10.83 10.80
N ALA A 74 4.61 -9.99 9.78
CA ALA A 74 5.74 -9.26 9.19
C ALA A 74 6.45 -8.37 10.23
N VAL A 75 5.68 -7.61 11.03
CA VAL A 75 6.24 -6.73 12.07
C VAL A 75 6.93 -7.51 13.18
N GLN A 76 6.41 -8.69 13.56
CA GLN A 76 7.09 -9.57 14.52
C GLN A 76 8.47 -10.04 14.03
N LEU A 77 8.65 -10.15 12.72
CA LEU A 77 9.91 -10.51 12.08
C LEU A 77 10.83 -9.31 11.82
N GLY A 78 10.43 -8.11 12.26
CA GLY A 78 11.19 -6.87 12.12
C GLY A 78 11.00 -6.16 10.79
N ILE A 79 9.97 -6.51 10.03
CA ILE A 79 9.66 -5.89 8.73
C ILE A 79 8.66 -4.75 8.94
N LEU A 80 8.99 -3.56 8.42
CA LEU A 80 8.07 -2.41 8.49
C LEU A 80 6.96 -2.56 7.45
N VAL A 81 5.72 -2.30 7.85
CA VAL A 81 4.57 -2.33 6.93
C VAL A 81 3.96 -0.95 6.81
N SER A 82 3.89 -0.45 5.57
CA SER A 82 3.27 0.82 5.21
C SER A 82 2.05 0.56 4.34
N CYS A 83 0.89 1.09 4.72
CA CYS A 83 -0.35 0.97 3.96
C CYS A 83 -0.99 2.34 3.68
N SER A 84 -1.77 2.45 2.60
CA SER A 84 -2.59 3.65 2.36
C SER A 84 -3.76 3.77 3.35
N ALA A 85 -4.20 5.00 3.64
CA ALA A 85 -5.39 5.25 4.46
C ALA A 85 -6.71 4.88 3.76
N GLY A 86 -6.69 4.78 2.42
CA GLY A 86 -7.86 4.61 1.57
C GLY A 86 -8.32 5.95 0.96
N ASN A 87 -9.08 5.87 -0.13
CA ASN A 87 -9.54 7.04 -0.90
C ASN A 87 -11.01 7.39 -0.65
N SER A 88 -11.60 6.84 0.43
CA SER A 88 -13.02 6.95 0.77
C SER A 88 -13.36 8.19 1.60
N GLY A 89 -12.41 9.10 1.79
CA GLY A 89 -12.64 10.39 2.46
C GLY A 89 -13.60 11.29 1.67
N PRO A 90 -13.97 12.47 2.21
CA PRO A 90 -13.46 13.13 3.43
C PRO A 90 -14.29 12.85 4.70
N SER A 91 -15.29 11.95 4.62
CA SER A 91 -16.16 11.64 5.76
C SER A 91 -15.37 11.11 6.98
N PRO A 92 -15.75 11.47 8.22
CA PRO A 92 -15.14 10.90 9.41
C PRO A 92 -15.21 9.37 9.41
N TYR A 93 -14.21 8.72 10.01
CA TYR A 93 -14.12 7.25 10.13
C TYR A 93 -13.99 6.48 8.80
N SER A 94 -13.53 7.13 7.72
CA SER A 94 -13.32 6.50 6.40
C SER A 94 -11.97 5.80 6.22
N VAL A 95 -11.12 5.76 7.26
CA VAL A 95 -9.78 5.14 7.19
C VAL A 95 -9.89 3.62 7.22
N GLU A 96 -9.14 2.95 6.35
CA GLU A 96 -9.23 1.50 6.10
C GLU A 96 -8.24 0.69 6.93
N ASN A 97 -6.95 1.04 6.87
CA ASN A 97 -5.86 0.29 7.51
C ASN A 97 -5.60 0.84 8.93
N VAL A 98 -6.39 0.43 9.92
CA VAL A 98 -6.35 1.04 11.28
C VAL A 98 -5.58 0.23 12.33
N ALA A 99 -4.89 -0.84 11.92
CA ALA A 99 -4.14 -1.67 12.86
C ALA A 99 -2.92 -0.91 13.42
N PRO A 100 -2.63 -1.01 14.73
CA PRO A 100 -1.61 -0.16 15.37
C PRO A 100 -0.17 -0.49 14.96
N TRP A 101 0.07 -1.66 14.38
CA TRP A 101 1.38 -2.07 13.84
C TRP A 101 1.57 -1.70 12.36
N ILE A 102 0.58 -1.08 11.72
CA ILE A 102 0.65 -0.61 10.35
C ILE A 102 0.94 0.90 10.35
N THR A 103 1.90 1.32 9.53
CA THR A 103 2.09 2.75 9.24
C THR A 103 1.08 3.17 8.18
N THR A 104 0.04 3.88 8.59
CA THR A 104 -1.06 4.29 7.70
C THR A 104 -0.83 5.68 7.13
N VAL A 105 -0.75 5.76 5.81
CA VAL A 105 -0.32 6.96 5.07
C VAL A 105 -1.53 7.61 4.39
N GLY A 106 -1.80 8.87 4.75
CA GLY A 106 -2.81 9.70 4.09
C GLY A 106 -2.29 10.34 2.80
N GLU A 107 -3.19 10.94 2.04
CA GLU A 107 -2.88 11.68 0.82
C GLU A 107 -2.86 13.19 1.11
N SER A 108 -1.89 13.90 0.53
CA SER A 108 -1.86 15.35 0.48
C SER A 108 -1.37 15.82 -0.89
N SER A 109 -1.87 16.96 -1.36
CA SER A 109 -1.31 17.65 -2.51
C SER A 109 0.02 18.31 -2.16
N ILE A 110 0.84 18.56 -3.19
CA ILE A 110 2.06 19.35 -3.10
C ILE A 110 1.82 20.76 -3.66
N ASP A 111 2.79 21.66 -3.52
CA ASP A 111 2.73 23.05 -4.00
C ASP A 111 2.83 23.20 -5.54
N ARG A 112 2.95 22.09 -6.26
CA ARG A 112 3.02 22.04 -7.72
C ARG A 112 1.66 21.70 -8.32
N ASP A 113 1.19 22.60 -9.18
CA ASP A 113 0.00 22.41 -10.00
C ASP A 113 0.36 22.08 -11.46
N PHE A 114 -0.52 21.32 -12.12
CA PHE A 114 -0.42 20.96 -13.53
C PHE A 114 -1.68 21.43 -14.28
N PRO A 115 -1.80 22.74 -14.58
CA PRO A 115 -3.01 23.28 -15.17
C PRO A 115 -3.21 22.75 -16.59
N SER A 116 -4.45 22.37 -16.89
CA SER A 116 -4.91 21.97 -18.21
C SER A 116 -5.86 23.02 -18.78
N TYR A 117 -5.65 23.41 -20.04
CA TYR A 117 -6.45 24.45 -20.69
C TYR A 117 -7.43 23.83 -21.69
N ALA A 118 -8.73 24.09 -21.48
CA ALA A 118 -9.78 23.72 -22.42
C ALA A 118 -10.31 24.97 -23.12
N ILE A 119 -10.05 25.07 -24.43
CA ILE A 119 -10.58 26.15 -25.28
C ILE A 119 -11.77 25.59 -26.05
N LEU A 120 -12.96 26.11 -25.77
CA LEU A 120 -14.19 25.73 -26.46
C LEU A 120 -14.34 26.48 -27.79
N GLY A 121 -15.23 26.00 -28.68
CA GLY A 121 -15.47 26.62 -30.00
C GLY A 121 -16.01 28.07 -29.93
N ASN A 122 -16.55 28.50 -28.79
CA ASN A 122 -16.93 29.88 -28.51
C ASN A 122 -15.77 30.76 -28.00
N ARG A 123 -14.53 30.23 -28.00
CA ARG A 123 -13.29 30.85 -27.52
C ARG A 123 -13.21 31.08 -26.01
N ASN A 124 -14.13 30.50 -25.23
CA ASN A 124 -14.00 30.50 -23.78
C ASN A 124 -12.86 29.56 -23.37
N ASN A 125 -12.00 30.04 -22.48
CA ASN A 125 -10.87 29.30 -21.92
C ASN A 125 -11.18 28.88 -20.48
N TYR A 126 -11.01 27.59 -20.19
CA TYR A 126 -11.17 27.02 -18.86
C TYR A 126 -9.85 26.42 -18.40
N VAL A 127 -9.48 26.71 -17.16
CA VAL A 127 -8.32 26.11 -16.51
C VAL A 127 -8.83 25.06 -15.54
N GLY A 128 -8.34 23.83 -15.68
CA GLY A 128 -8.53 22.72 -14.75
C GLY A 128 -7.22 22.31 -14.12
#